data_AF-A0A2D6E573-F1
#
_entry.id   AF-A0A2D6E573-F1
#
_cell.length_a   1.000
_cell.length_b   1.000
_cell.length_c   1.000
_cell.angle_alpha   90.00
_cell.angle_beta   90.00
_cell.angle_gamma   90.00
#
_symmetry.space_group_name_H-M   'P 1'
#
loop_
_entity.id
_entity.type
_entity.pdbx_description
1 polymer ?
#
loop_
_entity_poly.entity_id
_entity_poly.type
_entity_poly.pdbx_seq_one_letter_code
_entity_poly.pdbx_strand_id
1 'polypeptide(L)'
;MAQTVQVPRFYTNELQWLDYTGHIPMPSEHFRTLPVNPIDYTEEVALAFSSTYLPNPYCAVLGHTDVGVEGFTFGDTAINPGGLLINAAAGDMFDGWSLMELNGSPTSFNASGKIGSVSIGSYWDAPHSPDLSVTLTYDYSGIKKINTKGGSTLVNAYYHAPPKWGSFGAWEIFRDARHALRRSGRRIWSISFSFFSESDIFPGSLNLATTDETNYDYDTVNTGTDDFYGNVIQRCAGPALPFIFSPDKTSDALDNFAICTFDQNSFSFQQTAPGLYSVKLKVVETW
;
A
#
# COMPACT_ATOMS: atom_id res chain seq x y z
N MET A 1 -2.61 -11.92 19.58
CA MET A 1 -1.36 -11.14 19.70
C MET A 1 -1.76 -9.68 19.48
N ALA A 2 -1.40 -8.74 20.35
CA ALA A 2 -1.69 -7.33 20.07
C ALA A 2 -0.87 -6.91 18.84
N GLN A 3 -1.46 -6.15 17.92
CA GLN A 3 -0.77 -5.65 16.73
C GLN A 3 0.30 -4.64 17.17
N THR A 4 1.48 -5.14 17.53
CA THR A 4 2.65 -4.33 17.87
C THR A 4 3.24 -3.81 16.56
N VAL A 5 3.38 -2.50 16.44
CA VAL A 5 4.08 -1.92 15.30
C VAL A 5 5.57 -2.14 15.50
N GLN A 6 6.17 -2.94 14.63
CA GLN A 6 7.61 -3.18 14.58
C GLN A 6 8.22 -2.26 13.53
N VAL A 7 8.93 -2.78 12.54
CA VAL A 7 9.44 -2.01 11.41
C VAL A 7 8.33 -1.90 10.36
N PRO A 8 7.68 -0.74 10.19
CA PRO A 8 6.61 -0.61 9.22
C PRO A 8 7.16 -0.57 7.79
N ARG A 9 6.28 -0.99 6.87
CA ARG A 9 6.49 -0.99 5.43
C ARG A 9 5.34 -0.28 4.73
N PHE A 10 5.70 0.50 3.73
CA PHE A 10 4.79 1.26 2.87
C PHE A 10 4.93 0.75 1.45
N TYR A 11 3.82 0.38 0.82
CA TYR A 11 3.77 -0.10 -0.56
C TYR A 11 3.03 0.94 -1.41
N THR A 12 3.75 1.64 -2.28
CA THR A 12 3.21 2.76 -3.06
C THR A 12 2.95 2.38 -4.51
N ASN A 13 1.80 2.82 -5.02
CA ASN A 13 1.36 2.50 -6.38
C ASN A 13 1.92 3.52 -7.39
N GLU A 14 2.94 3.10 -8.13
CA GLU A 14 3.65 3.95 -9.08
C GLU A 14 2.76 4.33 -10.26
N LEU A 15 2.00 3.37 -10.81
CA LEU A 15 1.12 3.65 -11.95
C LEU A 15 0.06 4.69 -11.61
N GLN A 16 -0.48 4.60 -10.39
CA GLN A 16 -1.45 5.58 -9.90
C GLN A 16 -0.84 6.96 -9.68
N TRP A 17 0.40 7.02 -9.21
CA TRP A 17 1.13 8.28 -9.07
C TRP A 17 1.47 8.93 -10.43
N LEU A 18 1.93 8.14 -11.40
CA LEU A 18 2.23 8.61 -12.76
C LEU A 18 0.99 9.16 -13.47
N ASP A 19 -0.16 8.50 -13.30
CA ASP A 19 -1.45 8.98 -13.81
C ASP A 19 -1.89 10.27 -13.09
N TYR A 20 -1.78 10.31 -11.76
CA TYR A 20 -2.14 11.50 -10.97
C TYR A 20 -1.30 12.74 -11.34
N THR A 21 -0.03 12.54 -11.67
CA THR A 21 0.88 13.61 -12.10
C THR A 21 0.78 13.93 -13.60
N GLY A 22 0.03 13.14 -14.37
CA GLY A 22 -0.18 13.33 -15.81
C GLY A 22 0.97 12.85 -16.71
N HIS A 23 1.87 12.02 -16.20
CA HIS A 23 3.00 11.47 -16.98
C HIS A 23 2.57 10.35 -17.92
N ILE A 24 1.77 9.41 -17.43
CA ILE A 24 1.30 8.25 -18.19
C ILE A 24 -0.18 8.05 -17.87
N PRO A 25 -1.07 7.92 -18.87
CA PRO A 25 -2.46 7.61 -18.61
C PRO A 25 -2.57 6.21 -18.01
N MET A 26 -3.40 6.05 -16.99
CA MET A 26 -3.66 4.75 -16.40
C MET A 26 -4.18 3.75 -17.44
N PRO A 27 -3.57 2.54 -17.60
CA PRO A 27 -4.01 1.56 -18.60
C PRO A 27 -5.46 1.09 -18.40
N SER A 28 -5.87 0.93 -17.15
CA SER A 28 -7.21 0.51 -16.74
C SER A 28 -7.51 0.95 -15.31
N GLU A 29 -8.79 1.09 -14.96
CA GLU A 29 -9.21 1.43 -13.59
C GLU A 29 -8.74 0.42 -12.54
N HIS A 30 -8.47 -0.83 -12.95
CA HIS A 30 -7.92 -1.86 -12.06
C HIS A 30 -6.57 -1.49 -11.48
N PHE A 31 -5.75 -0.71 -12.18
CA PHE A 31 -4.41 -0.36 -11.69
C PHE A 31 -4.42 0.75 -10.62
N ARG A 32 -5.59 1.20 -10.17
CA ARG A 32 -5.74 2.05 -8.98
C ARG A 32 -5.86 1.18 -7.73
N THR A 33 -5.29 1.62 -6.61
CA THR A 33 -5.39 0.89 -5.33
C THR A 33 -6.82 0.90 -4.74
N LEU A 34 -7.63 1.91 -5.09
CA LEU A 34 -9.05 2.02 -4.74
C LEU A 34 -9.87 2.54 -5.94
N PRO A 35 -11.15 2.15 -6.06
CA PRO A 35 -11.85 1.18 -5.22
C PRO A 35 -11.44 -0.28 -5.54
N VAL A 36 -11.49 -1.17 -4.54
CA VAL A 36 -11.34 -2.61 -4.79
C VAL A 36 -12.72 -3.20 -5.08
N ASN A 37 -13.06 -3.32 -6.37
CA ASN A 37 -14.36 -3.83 -6.81
C ASN A 37 -14.20 -4.98 -7.81
N PRO A 38 -14.30 -6.25 -7.36
CA PRO A 38 -13.98 -7.39 -8.21
C PRO A 38 -14.92 -7.51 -9.41
N ILE A 39 -14.38 -7.33 -10.62
CA ILE A 39 -15.06 -7.55 -11.89
C ILE A 39 -14.21 -8.44 -12.80
N ASP A 40 -14.82 -9.00 -13.84
CA ASP A 40 -14.14 -9.89 -14.77
C ASP A 40 -13.03 -9.13 -15.52
N TYR A 41 -11.83 -9.69 -15.52
CA TYR A 41 -10.64 -9.17 -16.19
C TYR A 41 -10.00 -10.28 -17.01
N THR A 42 -9.72 -10.00 -18.29
CA THR A 42 -9.14 -10.98 -19.22
C THR A 42 -8.26 -10.25 -20.24
N GLU A 43 -7.18 -9.63 -19.76
CA GLU A 43 -6.29 -8.85 -20.63
C GLU A 43 -4.82 -8.98 -20.21
N GLU A 44 -3.93 -8.85 -21.20
CA GLU A 44 -2.51 -8.60 -20.98
C GLU A 44 -2.25 -7.11 -21.20
N VAL A 45 -1.65 -6.46 -20.21
CA VAL A 45 -1.32 -5.05 -20.24
C VAL A 45 0.19 -4.89 -20.20
N ALA A 46 0.74 -4.24 -21.23
CA ALA A 46 2.12 -3.79 -21.23
C ALA A 46 2.28 -2.66 -20.20
N LEU A 47 3.26 -2.81 -19.30
CA LEU A 47 3.55 -1.82 -18.27
C LEU A 47 4.69 -0.92 -18.76
N ALA A 48 4.41 0.37 -18.88
CA ALA A 48 5.40 1.37 -19.27
C ALA A 48 5.85 2.15 -18.04
N PHE A 49 6.97 1.76 -17.43
CA PHE A 49 7.65 2.54 -16.37
C PHE A 49 8.79 3.40 -16.96
N SER A 50 8.68 3.82 -18.23
CA SER A 50 9.81 4.15 -19.12
C SER A 50 10.75 5.28 -18.68
N SER A 51 10.57 5.86 -17.49
CA SER A 51 11.41 6.90 -16.90
C SER A 51 11.65 6.77 -15.40
N THR A 52 11.18 5.69 -14.74
CA THR A 52 11.21 5.55 -13.28
C THR A 52 11.82 4.22 -12.89
N TYR A 53 12.92 4.26 -12.13
CA TYR A 53 13.43 3.09 -11.44
C TYR A 53 12.48 2.76 -10.28
N LEU A 54 12.05 1.50 -10.19
CA LEU A 54 11.31 0.99 -9.04
C LEU A 54 12.32 0.40 -8.05
N PRO A 55 12.76 1.14 -7.02
CA PRO A 55 13.48 0.54 -5.90
C PRO A 55 12.53 -0.45 -5.23
N ASN A 56 13.03 -1.63 -4.84
CA ASN A 56 12.25 -2.61 -4.08
C ASN A 56 10.86 -2.87 -4.71
N PRO A 57 10.79 -3.39 -5.95
CA PRO A 57 9.53 -3.48 -6.68
C PRO A 57 8.58 -4.51 -6.04
N TYR A 58 7.27 -4.23 -6.09
CA TYR A 58 6.23 -5.18 -5.69
C TYR A 58 5.05 -5.16 -6.65
N CYS A 59 4.22 -6.20 -6.53
CA CYS A 59 2.85 -6.17 -7.01
C CYS A 59 1.89 -6.71 -5.96
N ALA A 60 0.72 -6.09 -5.84
CA ALA A 60 -0.41 -6.63 -5.10
C ALA A 60 -1.64 -6.71 -6.01
N VAL A 61 -2.37 -7.83 -5.94
CA VAL A 61 -3.66 -8.00 -6.58
C VAL A 61 -4.71 -8.14 -5.49
N LEU A 62 -5.67 -7.22 -5.46
CA LEU A 62 -6.65 -7.07 -4.40
C LEU A 62 -8.03 -7.50 -4.88
N GLY A 63 -8.72 -8.24 -4.02
CA GLY A 63 -10.08 -8.72 -4.26
C GLY A 63 -10.21 -9.67 -5.43
N HIS A 64 -9.23 -10.55 -5.64
CA HIS A 64 -9.36 -11.53 -6.71
C HIS A 64 -10.17 -12.76 -6.27
N THR A 65 -10.90 -13.35 -7.22
CA THR A 65 -11.61 -14.63 -7.00
C THR A 65 -11.50 -15.52 -8.22
N ASP A 66 -11.42 -16.83 -7.99
CA ASP A 66 -11.29 -17.86 -9.03
C ASP A 66 -10.07 -17.64 -9.95
N VAL A 67 -9.07 -16.89 -9.48
CA VAL A 67 -7.84 -16.70 -10.23
C VAL A 67 -6.88 -17.80 -9.80
N GLY A 68 -6.80 -18.84 -10.62
CA GLY A 68 -5.79 -19.89 -10.42
C GLY A 68 -4.38 -19.30 -10.42
N VAL A 69 -3.39 -20.08 -10.00
CA VAL A 69 -2.01 -19.60 -9.87
C VAL A 69 -1.38 -19.26 -11.23
N GLU A 70 -1.97 -19.76 -12.32
CA GLU A 70 -1.64 -19.39 -13.70
C GLU A 70 -2.31 -18.09 -14.16
N GLY A 71 -3.22 -17.54 -13.35
CA GLY A 71 -4.09 -16.44 -13.73
C GLY A 71 -3.54 -15.06 -13.43
N PHE A 72 -2.30 -14.95 -12.94
CA PHE A 72 -1.53 -13.70 -12.89
C PHE A 72 -0.07 -13.97 -13.21
N THR A 73 0.46 -13.40 -14.30
CA THR A 73 1.89 -13.48 -14.64
C THR A 73 2.45 -12.09 -14.94
N PHE A 74 3.74 -11.91 -14.64
CA PHE A 74 4.47 -10.65 -14.81
C PHE A 74 5.71 -10.87 -15.68
N GLY A 75 5.57 -10.81 -17.02
CA GLY A 75 6.68 -10.76 -17.99
C GLY A 75 7.83 -11.80 -17.86
N ASP A 76 8.87 -11.62 -18.69
CA ASP A 76 9.97 -12.59 -18.93
C ASP A 76 11.11 -12.55 -17.88
N THR A 77 10.91 -11.88 -16.75
CA THR A 77 11.85 -12.01 -15.63
C THR A 77 11.33 -13.14 -14.77
N ALA A 78 12.11 -14.21 -14.62
CA ALA A 78 11.78 -15.28 -13.69
C ALA A 78 11.31 -14.65 -12.37
N ILE A 79 10.03 -14.89 -12.06
CA ILE A 79 9.38 -14.62 -10.79
C ILE A 79 10.10 -15.48 -9.76
N ASN A 80 11.31 -15.08 -9.41
CA ASN A 80 11.93 -15.49 -8.18
C ASN A 80 11.39 -14.49 -7.17
N PRO A 81 10.57 -14.91 -6.19
CA PRO A 81 10.20 -14.01 -5.10
C PRO A 81 11.52 -13.55 -4.46
N GLY A 82 11.80 -12.26 -4.56
CA GLY A 82 12.98 -11.65 -3.90
C GLY A 82 12.82 -11.58 -2.39
N GLY A 83 11.58 -11.75 -1.90
CA GLY A 83 11.23 -11.70 -0.49
C GLY A 83 9.80 -12.18 -0.24
N LEU A 84 8.97 -11.33 0.37
CA LEU A 84 7.62 -11.70 0.85
C LEU A 84 6.70 -12.14 -0.29
N LEU A 85 5.99 -13.22 -0.05
CA LEU A 85 5.00 -13.77 -0.96
C LEU A 85 3.76 -14.22 -0.17
N ILE A 86 2.59 -13.70 -0.54
CA ILE A 86 1.30 -14.00 0.08
C ILE A 86 0.33 -14.39 -1.02
N ASN A 87 -0.22 -15.61 -0.92
CA ASN A 87 -1.22 -16.16 -1.85
C ASN A 87 -0.84 -15.99 -3.32
N ALA A 88 0.43 -16.22 -3.66
CA ALA A 88 0.95 -16.08 -5.01
C ALA A 88 1.88 -17.24 -5.40
N ALA A 89 1.97 -18.31 -4.60
CA ALA A 89 2.82 -19.46 -4.88
C ALA A 89 2.10 -20.49 -5.75
N ALA A 90 2.85 -21.23 -6.56
CA ALA A 90 2.39 -22.38 -7.34
C ALA A 90 1.51 -23.34 -6.49
N GLY A 91 0.19 -23.34 -6.73
CA GLY A 91 -0.80 -24.16 -6.01
C GLY A 91 -1.71 -23.42 -5.02
N ASP A 92 -1.46 -22.13 -4.77
CA ASP A 92 -2.33 -21.24 -3.98
C ASP A 92 -3.53 -20.77 -4.80
N MET A 93 -4.68 -21.41 -4.61
CA MET A 93 -5.96 -21.03 -5.25
C MET A 93 -6.91 -20.36 -4.25
N PHE A 94 -6.41 -19.41 -3.46
CA PHE A 94 -7.26 -18.76 -2.46
C PHE A 94 -7.87 -17.47 -3.02
N ASP A 95 -9.18 -17.33 -2.84
CA ASP A 95 -9.89 -16.08 -3.06
C ASP A 95 -9.44 -15.03 -2.02
N GLY A 96 -9.34 -13.77 -2.43
CA GLY A 96 -9.02 -12.67 -1.53
C GLY A 96 -8.02 -11.69 -2.15
N TRP A 97 -6.76 -11.84 -1.81
CA TRP A 97 -5.69 -10.95 -2.29
C TRP A 97 -4.36 -11.68 -2.36
N SER A 98 -3.45 -11.13 -3.16
CA SER A 98 -2.08 -11.59 -3.32
C SER A 98 -1.12 -10.42 -3.24
N LEU A 99 0.07 -10.67 -2.71
CA LEU A 99 1.16 -9.70 -2.70
C LEU A 99 2.48 -10.43 -2.94
N MET A 100 3.32 -9.84 -3.77
CA MET A 100 4.63 -10.38 -4.11
C MET A 100 5.67 -9.28 -4.25
N GLU A 101 6.83 -9.51 -3.65
CA GLU A 101 8.04 -8.71 -3.87
C GLU A 101 8.83 -9.24 -5.07
N LEU A 102 9.24 -8.32 -5.94
CA LEU A 102 9.86 -8.60 -7.23
C LEU A 102 11.37 -8.37 -7.16
N ASN A 103 12.13 -9.15 -7.92
CA ASN A 103 13.59 -8.96 -8.10
C ASN A 103 13.95 -7.98 -9.23
N GLY A 104 12.95 -7.37 -9.86
CA GLY A 104 13.14 -6.44 -10.98
C GLY A 104 11.83 -5.72 -11.33
N SER A 105 11.94 -4.66 -12.12
CA SER A 105 10.77 -3.92 -12.59
C SER A 105 9.95 -4.77 -13.58
N PRO A 106 8.64 -4.97 -13.35
CA PRO A 106 7.81 -5.76 -14.25
C PRO A 106 7.57 -5.00 -15.56
N THR A 107 7.48 -5.72 -16.69
CA THR A 107 7.27 -5.14 -18.02
C THR A 107 5.88 -5.40 -18.59
N SER A 108 5.16 -6.37 -18.04
CA SER A 108 3.76 -6.65 -18.36
C SER A 108 3.04 -7.22 -17.14
N PHE A 109 1.71 -7.13 -17.18
CA PHE A 109 0.81 -7.82 -16.27
C PHE A 109 -0.23 -8.57 -17.11
N ASN A 110 -0.29 -9.88 -16.95
CA ASN A 110 -1.29 -10.72 -17.60
C ASN A 110 -2.17 -11.33 -16.52
N ALA A 111 -3.48 -11.26 -16.70
CA ALA A 111 -4.40 -11.86 -15.76
C ALA A 111 -5.70 -12.36 -16.36
N SER A 112 -6.29 -13.37 -15.71
CA SER A 112 -7.60 -13.92 -16.08
C SER A 112 -8.43 -14.28 -14.85
N GLY A 113 -9.62 -13.71 -14.75
CA GLY A 113 -10.59 -13.96 -13.69
C GLY A 113 -11.10 -12.68 -13.06
N LYS A 114 -11.67 -12.74 -11.86
CA LYS A 114 -12.19 -11.53 -11.21
C LYS A 114 -11.09 -10.82 -10.46
N ILE A 115 -10.90 -9.53 -10.72
CA ILE A 115 -9.91 -8.69 -10.05
C ILE A 115 -10.59 -7.41 -9.57
N GLY A 116 -10.33 -7.03 -8.32
CA GLY A 116 -10.79 -5.75 -7.79
C GLY A 116 -9.84 -4.62 -8.13
N SER A 117 -8.56 -4.80 -7.82
CA SER A 117 -7.51 -3.79 -8.01
C SER A 117 -6.15 -4.46 -8.14
N VAL A 118 -5.23 -3.78 -8.81
CA VAL A 118 -3.84 -4.15 -9.03
C VAL A 118 -3.00 -2.94 -8.64
N SER A 119 -2.05 -3.15 -7.74
CA SER A 119 -1.13 -2.12 -7.27
C SER A 119 0.28 -2.54 -7.63
N ILE A 120 0.94 -1.78 -8.49
CA ILE A 120 2.32 -2.06 -8.93
C ILE A 120 3.17 -0.84 -8.62
N GLY A 121 4.31 -1.05 -7.98
CA GLY A 121 5.23 0.04 -7.66
C GLY A 121 6.35 -0.42 -6.76
N SER A 122 6.69 0.41 -5.78
CA SER A 122 7.82 0.22 -4.88
C SER A 122 7.37 0.09 -3.43
N TYR A 123 8.10 -0.68 -2.64
CA TYR A 123 7.95 -0.66 -1.19
C TYR A 123 9.14 0.03 -0.53
N TRP A 124 8.87 0.66 0.61
CA TRP A 124 9.88 1.26 1.46
C TRP A 124 9.75 0.70 2.88
N ASP A 125 10.88 0.30 3.44
CA ASP A 125 11.02 -0.17 4.81
C ASP A 125 11.58 0.93 5.69
N ALA A 126 10.98 1.14 6.86
CA ALA A 126 11.64 1.96 7.85
C ALA A 126 13.01 1.33 8.25
N PRO A 127 14.08 2.11 8.43
CA PRO A 127 15.38 1.62 8.87
C PRO A 127 15.34 1.03 10.30
N HIS A 128 14.38 1.45 11.12
CA HIS A 128 14.16 0.90 12.46
C HIS A 128 12.70 1.03 12.89
N SER A 129 12.35 0.34 13.98
CA SER A 129 11.04 0.42 14.61
C SER A 129 10.77 1.85 15.13
N PRO A 130 9.50 2.29 15.16
CA PRO A 130 9.12 3.57 15.73
C PRO A 130 9.30 3.60 17.24
N ASP A 131 9.17 4.80 17.80
CA ASP A 131 9.26 5.05 19.22
C ASP A 131 8.21 4.24 20.00
N LEU A 132 8.52 3.90 21.26
CA LEU A 132 7.73 2.99 22.10
C LEU A 132 6.23 3.36 22.23
N SER A 133 5.85 4.62 22.01
CA SER A 133 4.49 5.14 22.18
C SER A 133 3.59 5.02 20.93
N VAL A 134 3.69 3.94 20.17
CA VAL A 134 2.78 3.72 19.04
C VAL A 134 1.35 3.53 19.53
N THR A 135 0.41 4.30 18.97
CA THR A 135 -1.01 4.22 19.32
C THR A 135 -1.82 3.69 18.15
N LEU A 136 -2.45 2.52 18.34
CA LEU A 136 -3.46 1.96 17.44
C LEU A 136 -4.86 2.30 17.98
N THR A 137 -5.66 2.99 17.18
CA THR A 137 -7.06 3.33 17.50
C THR A 137 -8.01 2.69 16.50
N TYR A 138 -9.13 2.14 17.00
CA TYR A 138 -10.26 1.73 16.16
C TYR A 138 -11.31 2.83 16.13
N ASP A 139 -11.46 3.47 14.98
CA ASP A 139 -12.39 4.57 14.75
C ASP A 139 -13.76 4.05 14.30
N TYR A 140 -14.80 4.60 14.94
CA TYR A 140 -16.22 4.34 14.70
C TYR A 140 -17.00 5.65 14.47
N SER A 141 -16.32 6.71 14.04
CA SER A 141 -16.90 8.03 13.75
C SER A 141 -18.08 8.00 12.77
N GLY A 142 -18.19 6.95 11.95
CA GLY A 142 -19.34 6.69 11.08
C GLY A 142 -20.62 6.27 11.82
N ILE A 143 -20.60 6.00 13.14
CA ILE A 143 -21.77 5.61 13.93
C ILE A 143 -22.29 6.82 14.73
N LYS A 144 -23.47 7.31 14.39
CA LYS A 144 -24.16 8.39 15.14
C LYS A 144 -25.24 7.81 16.03
N LYS A 145 -25.29 8.25 17.29
CA LYS A 145 -26.32 7.87 18.27
C LYS A 145 -27.13 9.08 18.70
N ILE A 146 -28.46 8.94 18.75
CA ILE A 146 -29.38 9.98 19.22
C ILE A 146 -30.30 9.35 20.27
N ASN A 147 -30.43 10.00 21.42
CA ASN A 147 -31.41 9.59 22.44
C ASN A 147 -32.73 10.32 22.18
N THR A 148 -33.83 9.57 22.07
CA THR A 148 -35.16 10.14 21.93
C THR A 148 -35.64 10.71 23.26
N LYS A 149 -36.61 11.63 23.21
CA LYS A 149 -37.25 12.19 24.43
C LYS A 149 -37.93 11.11 25.30
N GLY A 150 -38.26 9.95 24.72
CA GLY A 150 -38.83 8.80 25.42
C GLY A 150 -37.79 7.82 25.99
N GLY A 151 -36.49 8.15 25.93
CA GLY A 151 -35.41 7.32 26.49
C GLY A 151 -34.92 6.19 25.58
N SER A 152 -35.36 6.14 24.30
CA SER A 152 -34.86 5.16 23.33
C SER A 152 -33.58 5.65 22.64
N THR A 153 -32.65 4.75 22.33
CA THR A 153 -31.43 5.09 21.59
C THR A 153 -31.58 4.71 20.11
N LEU A 154 -31.53 5.70 19.23
CA LEU A 154 -31.47 5.51 17.78
C LEU A 154 -30.00 5.50 17.35
N VAL A 155 -29.62 4.51 16.55
CA VAL A 155 -28.26 4.37 16.01
C VAL A 155 -28.33 4.37 14.50
N ASN A 156 -27.53 5.24 13.87
CA ASN A 156 -27.35 5.24 12.41
C ASN A 156 -25.86 5.05 12.09
N ALA A 157 -25.55 4.13 11.18
CA ALA A 157 -24.18 3.83 10.77
C ALA A 157 -23.97 4.21 9.30
N TYR A 158 -23.21 5.27 9.04
CA TYR A 158 -22.81 5.69 7.69
C TYR A 158 -21.73 4.76 7.12
N TYR A 159 -20.76 4.40 7.97
CA TYR A 159 -19.75 3.38 7.71
C TYR A 159 -19.35 2.75 9.06
N HIS A 160 -19.07 1.45 9.05
CA HIS A 160 -18.75 0.69 10.27
C HIS A 160 -17.79 -0.48 10.03
N ALA A 161 -17.50 -0.82 8.77
CA ALA A 161 -16.65 -1.92 8.38
C ALA A 161 -16.10 -1.66 6.96
N PRO A 162 -14.91 -2.17 6.61
CA PRO A 162 -14.40 -2.10 5.25
C PRO A 162 -15.36 -2.79 4.25
N PRO A 163 -15.34 -2.39 2.97
CA PRO A 163 -16.08 -3.07 1.93
C PRO A 163 -15.62 -4.52 1.83
N LYS A 164 -16.52 -5.36 1.32
CA LYS A 164 -16.16 -6.73 0.99
C LYS A 164 -15.44 -6.75 -0.35
N TRP A 165 -14.49 -7.67 -0.50
CA TRP A 165 -13.89 -7.98 -1.77
C TRP A 165 -14.60 -9.21 -2.32
N GLY A 166 -15.65 -8.98 -3.11
CA GLY A 166 -16.56 -10.03 -3.54
C GLY A 166 -17.33 -10.62 -2.36
N SER A 167 -17.09 -11.89 -2.04
CA SER A 167 -17.81 -12.59 -0.96
C SER A 167 -17.18 -12.41 0.43
N PHE A 168 -15.97 -11.84 0.51
CA PHE A 168 -15.10 -11.91 1.70
C PHE A 168 -14.82 -10.53 2.31
N GLY A 169 -14.41 -10.48 3.57
CA GLY A 169 -13.90 -9.24 4.15
C GLY A 169 -12.60 -8.81 3.47
N ALA A 170 -12.36 -7.49 3.40
CA ALA A 170 -11.07 -6.99 2.93
C ALA A 170 -9.91 -7.57 3.77
N TRP A 171 -8.83 -7.95 3.10
CA TRP A 171 -7.62 -8.56 3.67
C TRP A 171 -7.79 -9.99 4.22
N GLU A 172 -8.90 -10.65 3.94
CA GLU A 172 -9.10 -12.06 4.30
C GLU A 172 -8.79 -12.98 3.10
N ILE A 173 -8.43 -14.24 3.38
CA ILE A 173 -8.06 -15.25 2.37
C ILE A 173 -8.84 -16.54 2.63
N PHE A 174 -9.41 -17.14 1.58
CA PHE A 174 -10.23 -18.35 1.72
C PHE A 174 -10.08 -19.34 0.55
N ARG A 175 -10.24 -20.63 0.84
CA ARG A 175 -10.31 -21.70 -0.16
C ARG A 175 -11.70 -22.34 -0.25
N ASP A 176 -12.31 -22.68 0.90
CA ASP A 176 -13.52 -23.52 0.93
C ASP A 176 -14.70 -22.88 1.69
N ALA A 177 -14.62 -22.78 3.03
CA ALA A 177 -15.72 -22.34 3.87
C ALA A 177 -15.83 -20.81 3.91
N ARG A 178 -16.73 -20.26 3.09
CA ARG A 178 -16.95 -18.82 2.96
C ARG A 178 -17.75 -18.29 4.16
N HIS A 179 -17.20 -17.35 4.92
CA HIS A 179 -17.98 -16.61 5.93
C HIS A 179 -18.33 -15.21 5.44
N ALA A 180 -19.56 -14.77 5.73
CA ALA A 180 -20.00 -13.42 5.41
C ALA A 180 -19.56 -12.37 6.45
N LEU A 181 -18.80 -12.78 7.46
CA LEU A 181 -18.27 -11.89 8.48
C LEU A 181 -17.15 -11.03 7.91
N ARG A 182 -16.93 -9.88 8.54
CA ARG A 182 -15.82 -8.96 8.28
C ARG A 182 -15.54 -8.19 9.56
N ARG A 183 -14.31 -7.73 9.73
CA ARG A 183 -13.96 -6.86 10.86
C ARG A 183 -14.73 -5.54 10.83
N SER A 184 -14.79 -4.87 11.98
CA SER A 184 -15.47 -3.60 12.17
C SER A 184 -14.50 -2.53 12.66
N GLY A 185 -14.82 -1.26 12.38
CA GLY A 185 -13.99 -0.11 12.71
C GLY A 185 -12.86 0.12 11.72
N ARG A 186 -12.35 1.36 11.73
CA ARG A 186 -11.22 1.81 10.93
C ARG A 186 -9.97 1.86 11.78
N ARG A 187 -8.84 1.33 11.33
CA ARG A 187 -7.59 1.45 12.08
C ARG A 187 -6.92 2.80 11.82
N ILE A 188 -6.37 3.37 12.89
CA ILE A 188 -5.57 4.59 12.86
C ILE A 188 -4.29 4.31 13.64
N TRP A 189 -3.15 4.47 12.98
CA TRP A 189 -1.83 4.37 13.58
C TRP A 189 -1.25 5.78 13.74
N SER A 190 -0.91 6.14 14.97
CA SER A 190 -0.10 7.31 15.27
C SER A 190 1.31 6.84 15.57
N ILE A 191 2.24 7.12 14.65
CA ILE A 191 3.60 6.60 14.63
C ILE A 191 4.57 7.79 14.75
N SER A 192 5.65 7.63 15.51
CA SER A 192 6.71 8.61 15.62
C SER A 192 8.05 7.90 15.48
N PHE A 193 8.97 8.49 14.73
CA PHE A 193 10.35 8.03 14.63
C PHE A 193 11.26 9.12 15.17
N SER A 194 12.07 8.77 16.16
CA SER A 194 13.19 9.57 16.63
C SER A 194 14.50 9.05 16.02
N PHE A 195 15.46 9.96 15.82
CA PHE A 195 16.82 9.64 15.32
C PHE A 195 16.87 9.05 13.91
N PHE A 196 15.99 9.51 13.05
CA PHE A 196 15.91 9.13 11.65
C PHE A 196 17.06 9.78 10.86
N SER A 197 17.84 9.00 10.11
CA SER A 197 18.99 9.54 9.40
C SER A 197 18.56 10.40 8.21
N GLU A 198 19.36 11.42 7.88
CA GLU A 198 19.09 12.29 6.73
C GLU A 198 18.98 11.51 5.42
N SER A 199 19.84 10.51 5.21
CA SER A 199 19.86 9.67 4.01
C SER A 199 18.66 8.72 3.90
N ASP A 200 18.02 8.37 5.02
CA ASP A 200 16.80 7.53 4.99
C ASP A 200 15.53 8.37 4.74
N ILE A 201 15.61 9.70 4.93
CA ILE A 201 14.47 10.61 4.78
C ILE A 201 14.45 11.27 3.43
N PHE A 202 15.59 11.85 3.05
CA PHE A 202 15.67 12.76 1.93
C PHE A 202 16.56 12.14 0.86
N PRO A 203 16.21 12.36 -0.43
CA PRO A 203 17.11 12.02 -1.51
C PRO A 203 18.38 12.87 -1.42
N GLY A 204 19.47 12.38 -2.02
CA GLY A 204 20.70 13.16 -2.15
C GLY A 204 20.48 14.51 -2.85
N SER A 205 19.44 14.60 -3.68
CA SER A 205 19.00 15.83 -4.30
C SER A 205 17.49 15.90 -4.47
N LEU A 206 16.87 17.04 -4.14
CA LEU A 206 15.43 17.28 -4.31
C LEU A 206 15.04 17.62 -5.77
N ASN A 207 15.98 17.53 -6.69
CA ASN A 207 15.79 17.80 -8.11
C ASN A 207 14.98 16.66 -8.76
N LEU A 208 14.40 16.93 -9.92
CA LEU A 208 13.95 15.89 -10.84
C LEU A 208 14.99 15.78 -11.95
N ALA A 209 15.49 14.57 -12.22
CA ALA A 209 16.38 14.33 -13.34
C ALA A 209 15.59 13.83 -14.57
N THR A 210 15.97 14.29 -15.75
CA THR A 210 15.53 13.68 -17.02
C THR A 210 16.52 12.59 -17.42
N THR A 211 16.04 11.56 -18.12
CA THR A 211 16.86 10.41 -18.58
C THR A 211 18.10 10.79 -19.40
N ASP A 212 18.14 12.01 -19.96
CA ASP A 212 19.24 12.54 -20.78
C ASP A 212 20.33 13.27 -19.97
N GLU A 213 20.11 13.56 -18.68
CA GLU A 213 21.13 14.15 -17.80
C GLU A 213 21.82 13.03 -17.01
N THR A 214 22.62 12.23 -17.73
CA THR A 214 23.33 11.05 -17.22
C THR A 214 24.50 11.39 -16.29
N ASN A 215 24.35 12.35 -15.38
CA ASN A 215 25.23 12.46 -14.23
C ASN A 215 24.60 11.66 -13.08
N TYR A 216 24.67 10.33 -13.20
CA TYR A 216 24.23 9.32 -12.22
C TYR A 216 24.89 9.45 -10.82
N ASP A 217 25.70 10.48 -10.60
CA ASP A 217 26.39 10.75 -9.32
C ASP A 217 25.46 11.31 -8.24
N TYR A 218 24.19 11.62 -8.55
CA TYR A 218 23.23 12.13 -7.57
C TYR A 218 21.91 11.36 -7.57
N ASP A 219 21.54 10.87 -6.39
CA ASP A 219 20.26 10.24 -6.11
C ASP A 219 19.16 11.30 -6.11
N THR A 220 18.33 11.35 -7.17
CA THR A 220 17.27 12.34 -7.34
C THR A 220 15.90 11.74 -7.07
N VAL A 221 14.97 12.61 -6.70
CA VAL A 221 13.60 12.30 -6.28
C VAL A 221 12.87 11.26 -7.17
N ASN A 222 13.10 11.26 -8.49
CA ASN A 222 12.43 10.38 -9.46
C ASN A 222 13.30 9.24 -10.03
N THR A 223 14.58 9.16 -9.66
CA THR A 223 15.53 8.18 -10.24
C THR A 223 15.77 6.95 -9.37
N GLY A 224 14.94 6.73 -8.34
CA GLY A 224 14.96 5.48 -7.60
C GLY A 224 15.69 5.48 -6.27
N THR A 225 15.67 6.61 -5.58
CA THR A 225 16.17 6.73 -4.21
C THR A 225 15.44 5.73 -3.29
N ASP A 226 16.12 5.13 -2.32
CA ASP A 226 15.48 4.29 -1.28
C ASP A 226 15.19 5.11 0.00
N ASP A 227 14.61 6.29 -0.18
CA ASP A 227 14.31 7.23 0.91
C ASP A 227 12.81 7.41 1.13
N PHE A 228 12.45 7.85 2.35
CA PHE A 228 11.06 8.03 2.75
C PHE A 228 10.34 9.12 1.93
N TYR A 229 11.01 10.21 1.59
CA TYR A 229 10.40 11.32 0.86
C TYR A 229 10.07 10.92 -0.58
N GLY A 230 11.01 10.34 -1.31
CA GLY A 230 10.84 9.87 -2.68
C GLY A 230 9.85 8.71 -2.78
N ASN A 231 10.04 7.65 -1.99
CA ASN A 231 9.20 6.44 -2.14
C ASN A 231 7.83 6.54 -1.50
N VAL A 232 7.68 7.35 -0.45
CA VAL A 232 6.42 7.40 0.30
C VAL A 232 5.73 8.74 0.10
N ILE A 233 6.35 9.86 0.48
CA ILE A 233 5.65 11.16 0.44
C ILE A 233 5.32 11.58 -0.98
N GLN A 234 6.28 11.53 -1.89
CA GLN A 234 6.10 11.99 -3.25
C GLN A 234 5.17 11.07 -4.04
N ARG A 235 5.39 9.75 -3.98
CA ARG A 235 4.56 8.76 -4.69
C ARG A 235 3.14 8.66 -4.15
N CYS A 236 2.91 8.98 -2.88
CA CYS A 236 1.55 9.14 -2.35
C CYS A 236 0.93 10.52 -2.66
N ALA A 237 1.66 11.40 -3.37
CA ALA A 237 1.30 12.80 -3.58
C ALA A 237 0.87 13.49 -2.27
N GLY A 238 1.67 13.29 -1.22
CA GLY A 238 1.35 13.64 0.15
C GLY A 238 0.23 12.74 0.70
N PRO A 239 -0.93 13.27 1.12
CA PRO A 239 -2.06 12.47 1.60
C PRO A 239 -3.05 12.04 0.51
N ALA A 240 -2.83 12.44 -0.76
CA ALA A 240 -3.86 12.33 -1.80
C ALA A 240 -4.09 10.90 -2.29
N LEU A 241 -3.03 10.11 -2.42
CA LEU A 241 -3.11 8.76 -2.97
C LEU A 241 -3.02 7.69 -1.88
N PRO A 242 -3.86 6.64 -1.95
CA PRO A 242 -3.78 5.51 -1.04
C PRO A 242 -2.54 4.65 -1.29
N PHE A 243 -2.10 3.96 -0.24
CA PHE A 243 -1.01 2.99 -0.27
C PHE A 243 -1.37 1.76 0.57
N ILE A 244 -0.66 0.64 0.37
CA ILE A 244 -0.80 -0.51 1.26
C ILE A 244 0.20 -0.32 2.41
N PHE A 245 -0.27 -0.51 3.64
CA PHE A 245 0.51 -0.35 4.85
C PHE A 245 0.61 -1.68 5.60
N SER A 246 1.82 -2.01 6.04
CA SER A 246 2.08 -3.07 7.00
C SER A 246 2.87 -2.50 8.20
N PRO A 247 2.38 -2.61 9.44
CA PRO A 247 3.11 -2.17 10.62
C PRO A 247 4.28 -3.08 11.02
N ASP A 248 4.43 -4.25 10.38
CA ASP A 248 5.57 -5.15 10.56
C ASP A 248 5.96 -5.78 9.23
N LYS A 249 7.11 -5.38 8.69
CA LYS A 249 7.64 -5.88 7.42
C LYS A 249 7.93 -7.38 7.40
N THR A 250 8.11 -8.00 8.56
CA THR A 250 8.46 -9.43 8.67
C THR A 250 7.26 -10.33 8.81
N SER A 251 6.08 -9.75 9.08
CA SER A 251 4.87 -10.52 9.32
C SER A 251 4.04 -10.68 8.04
N ASP A 252 3.78 -11.94 7.70
CA ASP A 252 2.87 -12.40 6.66
C ASP A 252 1.42 -12.57 7.16
N ALA A 253 1.14 -12.15 8.40
CA ALA A 253 -0.18 -12.30 8.99
C ALA A 253 -1.20 -11.44 8.24
N LEU A 254 -2.36 -12.02 7.94
CA LEU A 254 -3.38 -11.39 7.09
C LEU A 254 -3.97 -10.10 7.70
N ASP A 255 -4.00 -10.01 9.03
CA ASP A 255 -4.46 -8.84 9.77
C ASP A 255 -3.44 -7.70 9.79
N ASN A 256 -2.22 -7.94 9.30
CA ASN A 256 -1.14 -6.96 9.30
C ASN A 256 -1.34 -5.88 8.20
N PHE A 257 -2.07 -6.19 7.13
CA PHE A 257 -2.16 -5.31 5.97
C PHE A 257 -3.40 -4.41 6.00
N ALA A 258 -3.27 -3.22 5.43
CA ALA A 258 -4.34 -2.23 5.32
C ALA A 258 -4.13 -1.35 4.08
N ILE A 259 -5.22 -0.88 3.45
CA ILE A 259 -5.12 0.26 2.52
C ILE A 259 -5.23 1.51 3.37
N CYS A 260 -4.29 2.44 3.24
CA CYS A 260 -4.18 3.61 4.09
C CYS A 260 -3.92 4.88 3.30
N THR A 261 -4.20 6.01 3.94
CA THR A 261 -3.78 7.35 3.54
C THR A 261 -3.19 8.08 4.74
N PHE A 262 -2.45 9.15 4.49
CA PHE A 262 -1.97 10.03 5.55
C PHE A 262 -3.08 10.98 6.00
N ASP A 263 -3.35 11.04 7.31
CA ASP A 263 -4.29 11.98 7.92
C ASP A 263 -3.55 13.21 8.45
N GLN A 264 -2.87 13.89 7.52
CA GLN A 264 -2.14 15.14 7.77
C GLN A 264 -1.96 15.92 6.46
N ASN A 265 -2.03 17.25 6.55
CA ASN A 265 -1.87 18.14 5.40
C ASN A 265 -0.41 18.57 5.15
N SER A 266 0.50 18.19 6.04
CA SER A 266 1.92 18.56 5.95
C SER A 266 2.78 17.52 6.66
N PHE A 267 4.01 17.36 6.19
CA PHE A 267 5.05 16.57 6.86
C PHE A 267 6.06 17.53 7.47
N SER A 268 6.43 17.29 8.73
CA SER A 268 7.40 18.10 9.46
C SER A 268 8.54 17.22 9.93
N PHE A 269 9.75 17.59 9.56
CA PHE A 269 10.99 16.94 9.97
C PHE A 269 11.75 17.86 10.91
N GLN A 270 11.92 17.45 12.17
CA GLN A 270 12.61 18.25 13.16
C GLN A 270 14.01 17.68 13.41
N GLN A 271 15.06 18.43 13.10
CA GLN A 271 16.42 18.01 13.40
C GLN A 271 16.63 17.99 14.92
N THR A 272 16.97 16.82 15.48
CA THR A 272 17.23 16.65 16.93
C THR A 272 18.73 16.56 17.23
N ALA A 273 19.53 16.19 16.25
CA ALA A 273 20.99 16.23 16.27
C ALA A 273 21.52 16.37 14.82
N PRO A 274 22.80 16.74 14.60
CA PRO A 274 23.35 16.84 13.25
C PRO A 274 23.12 15.55 12.44
N GLY A 275 22.44 15.66 11.29
CA GLY A 275 22.08 14.54 10.42
C GLY A 275 20.96 13.60 10.93
N LEU A 276 20.34 13.91 12.08
CA LEU A 276 19.27 13.10 12.67
C LEU A 276 18.00 13.92 12.87
N TYR A 277 16.88 13.35 12.45
CA TYR A 277 15.57 14.00 12.46
C TYR A 277 14.55 13.19 13.25
N SER A 278 13.47 13.87 13.64
CA SER A 278 12.27 13.25 14.17
C SER A 278 11.08 13.57 13.28
N VAL A 279 10.26 12.56 13.01
CA VAL A 279 9.06 12.66 12.17
C VAL A 279 7.88 11.99 12.85
N LYS A 280 6.69 12.58 12.69
CA LYS A 280 5.43 12.04 13.18
C LYS A 280 4.49 11.79 12.01
N LEU A 281 3.90 10.61 12.00
CA LEU A 281 3.00 10.15 10.95
C LEU A 281 1.68 9.72 11.58
N LYS A 282 0.58 10.13 10.93
CA LYS A 282 -0.74 9.61 11.22
C LYS A 282 -1.26 8.87 9.99
N VAL A 283 -1.31 7.55 10.09
CA VAL A 283 -1.75 6.65 9.03
C VAL A 283 -3.17 6.21 9.35
N VAL A 284 -4.10 6.41 8.42
CA VAL A 284 -5.51 6.06 8.58
C VAL A 284 -5.91 5.09 7.50
N GLU A 285 -6.49 3.98 7.91
CA GLU A 285 -7.04 3.00 6.97
C GLU A 285 -8.18 3.62 6.14
N THR A 286 -8.19 3.41 4.82
CA THR A 286 -9.18 3.97 3.92
C THR A 286 -9.76 2.91 2.99
N TRP A 287 -10.98 3.14 2.52
CA TRP A 287 -11.71 2.25 1.63
C TRP A 287 -12.77 2.99 0.82
#